data_AF-A0A3M1TU36-F1
#
_entry.id   AF-A0A3M1TU36-F1
#
_cell.length_a   1.000
_cell.length_b   1.000
_cell.length_c   1.000
_cell.angle_alpha   90.00
_cell.angle_beta   90.00
_cell.angle_gamma   90.00
#
_symmetry.space_group_name_H-M   'P 1'
#
loop_
_entity.id
_entity.type
_entity.pdbx_description
1 polymer ?
#
loop_
_entity_poly.entity_id
_entity_poly.type
_entity_poly.pdbx_seq_one_letter_code
_entity_poly.pdbx_strand_id
1 'polypeptide(L)'
;MQVCYPVLMRELITIAGLFVRLGLTAFGGPAAHIAMLEAEVVGRLKWMERQHFLDLMGATNLIPGPNSTEMVMHVGLHRAGIAGMVVAGLAFIGPAAGLTLLLAVCYVQYGSLPQVAPLLFGVKPAVLVLIGAAVYKLGKKALKH
;
A
#
# COMPACT_ATOMS: atom_id res chain seq x y z
N MET A 1 29.57 9.32 9.20
CA MET A 1 29.02 8.40 8.17
C MET A 1 28.82 9.21 6.89
N GLN A 2 29.86 9.37 6.06
CA GLN A 2 29.78 10.12 4.80
C GLN A 2 28.99 9.29 3.78
N VAL A 3 27.70 9.53 3.69
CA VAL A 3 26.90 9.03 2.58
C VAL A 3 27.31 9.84 1.35
N CYS A 4 27.97 9.20 0.40
CA CYS A 4 28.26 9.82 -0.89
C CYS A 4 26.90 10.04 -1.61
N TYR A 5 26.46 11.30 -1.70
CA TYR A 5 25.19 11.72 -2.32
C TYR A 5 24.77 10.98 -3.62
N PRO A 6 25.66 10.67 -4.59
CA PRO A 6 25.27 9.92 -5.78
C PRO A 6 24.75 8.50 -5.50
N VAL A 7 25.23 7.84 -4.46
CA VAL A 7 24.77 6.49 -4.07
C VAL A 7 23.38 6.58 -3.43
N LEU A 8 23.16 7.57 -2.56
CA LEU A 8 21.86 7.80 -1.91
C LEU A 8 20.76 8.06 -2.93
N MET A 9 21.02 8.92 -3.93
CA MET A 9 20.06 9.24 -5.00
C MET A 9 19.59 7.98 -5.74
N ARG A 10 20.53 7.08 -6.08
CA ARG A 10 20.23 5.84 -6.79
C ARG A 10 19.39 4.87 -5.96
N GLU A 11 19.66 4.79 -4.65
CA GLU A 11 18.85 3.99 -3.72
C GLU A 11 17.43 4.53 -3.60
N LEU A 12 17.26 5.85 -3.46
CA LEU A 12 15.92 6.47 -3.39
C LEU A 12 15.10 6.24 -4.66
N ILE A 13 15.72 6.31 -5.84
CA ILE A 13 15.03 6.01 -7.11
C ILE A 13 14.59 4.54 -7.15
N THR A 14 15.43 3.62 -6.65
CA THR A 14 15.11 2.18 -6.62
C THR A 14 13.95 1.90 -5.66
N ILE A 15 13.99 2.51 -4.47
CA ILE A 15 12.91 2.48 -3.47
C ILE A 15 11.61 3.02 -4.09
N ALA A 16 11.64 4.22 -4.68
CA ALA A 16 10.48 4.83 -5.29
C ALA A 16 9.87 3.95 -6.40
N GLY A 17 10.71 3.43 -7.31
CA GLY A 17 10.24 2.57 -8.40
C GLY A 17 9.60 1.27 -7.91
N LEU A 18 10.19 0.62 -6.90
CA LEU A 18 9.61 -0.57 -6.29
C LEU A 18 8.26 -0.27 -5.66
N PHE A 19 8.20 0.76 -4.81
CA PHE A 19 7.03 1.03 -3.99
C PHE A 19 5.90 1.70 -4.75
N VAL A 20 6.16 2.48 -5.81
CA VAL A 20 5.12 2.91 -6.76
C VAL A 20 4.51 1.70 -7.45
N ARG A 21 5.34 0.77 -7.94
CA ARG A 21 4.83 -0.44 -8.60
C ARG A 21 4.02 -1.30 -7.64
N LEU A 22 4.49 -1.48 -6.41
CA LEU A 22 3.72 -2.18 -5.37
C LEU A 22 2.44 -1.41 -5.03
N GLY A 23 2.47 -0.08 -4.87
CA GLY A 23 1.27 0.72 -4.62
C GLY A 23 0.22 0.63 -5.73
N LEU A 24 0.66 0.43 -6.98
CA LEU A 24 -0.21 0.22 -8.15
C LEU A 24 -0.71 -1.23 -8.31
N THR A 25 -0.03 -2.23 -7.74
CA THR A 25 -0.32 -3.66 -8.00
C THR A 25 -0.77 -4.43 -6.77
N ALA A 26 -0.52 -3.89 -5.58
CA ALA A 26 -0.85 -4.51 -4.31
C ALA A 26 -2.36 -4.40 -4.05
N PHE A 27 -3.10 -5.32 -4.64
CA PHE A 27 -4.52 -5.55 -4.38
C PHE A 27 -4.70 -6.88 -3.62
N GLY A 28 -5.78 -7.01 -2.84
CA GLY A 28 -6.04 -8.22 -2.04
C GLY A 28 -5.89 -8.06 -0.53
N GLY A 29 -5.62 -6.83 -0.05
CA GLY A 29 -5.58 -6.49 1.37
C GLY A 29 -4.23 -6.76 2.04
N PRO A 30 -4.14 -6.59 3.38
CA PRO A 30 -2.86 -6.58 4.09
C PRO A 30 -2.02 -7.85 3.91
N ALA A 31 -2.64 -9.03 3.91
CA ALA A 31 -1.92 -10.28 3.71
C ALA A 31 -1.26 -10.38 2.33
N ALA A 32 -1.96 -9.92 1.28
CA ALA A 32 -1.40 -9.88 -0.07
C ALA A 32 -0.25 -8.87 -0.15
N HIS A 33 -0.42 -7.70 0.45
CA HIS A 33 0.62 -6.66 0.50
C HIS A 33 1.91 -7.17 1.15
N ILE A 34 1.78 -7.83 2.30
CA ILE A 34 2.93 -8.39 3.05
C ILE A 34 3.62 -9.50 2.24
N ALA A 35 2.85 -10.40 1.62
CA ALA A 35 3.41 -11.47 0.79
C ALA A 35 4.16 -10.93 -0.43
N MET A 36 3.62 -9.91 -1.10
CA MET A 36 4.28 -9.24 -2.23
C MET A 36 5.54 -8.51 -1.79
N LEU A 37 5.49 -7.83 -0.64
CA LEU A 37 6.63 -7.13 -0.07
C LEU A 37 7.76 -8.11 0.29
N GLU A 38 7.44 -9.23 0.93
CA GLU A 38 8.40 -10.28 1.26
C GLU A 38 9.07 -10.85 0.00
N ALA A 39 8.27 -11.22 -1.00
CA ALA A 39 8.78 -11.80 -2.24
C ALA A 39 9.78 -10.86 -2.94
N GLU A 40 9.52 -9.55 -2.87
CA GLU A 40 10.37 -8.53 -3.44
C GLU A 40 11.61 -8.24 -2.59
N VAL A 41 11.43 -7.95 -1.30
CA VAL A 41 12.49 -7.42 -0.43
C VAL A 41 13.38 -8.52 0.13
N VAL A 42 12.82 -9.69 0.46
CA VAL A 42 13.58 -10.85 0.95
C VAL A 42 14.02 -11.74 -0.21
N GLY A 43 13.09 -12.06 -1.12
CA GLY A 43 13.35 -12.99 -2.22
C GLY A 43 14.19 -12.39 -3.35
N ARG A 44 13.62 -11.43 -4.09
CA ARG A 44 14.20 -10.92 -5.33
C ARG A 44 15.37 -9.97 -5.11
N LEU A 45 15.16 -8.95 -4.28
CA LEU A 45 16.11 -7.86 -4.06
C LEU A 45 17.09 -8.15 -2.93
N LYS A 46 16.76 -9.09 -2.04
CA LYS A 46 17.58 -9.52 -0.90
C LYS A 46 18.07 -8.33 -0.05
N TRP A 47 17.19 -7.35 0.18
CA TRP A 47 17.48 -6.17 1.00
C TRP A 47 17.51 -6.48 2.50
N MET A 48 16.86 -7.57 2.92
CA MET A 48 16.91 -8.06 4.29
C MET A 48 16.69 -9.56 4.34
N GLU A 49 17.16 -10.18 5.42
CA GLU A 49 16.92 -11.58 5.70
C GLU A 49 15.47 -11.84 6.10
N ARG A 50 15.03 -13.08 5.88
CA ARG A 50 13.67 -13.52 6.21
C ARG A 50 13.35 -13.33 7.69
N GLN A 51 14.29 -13.65 8.58
CA GLN A 51 14.08 -13.52 10.02
C GLN A 51 13.85 -12.05 10.41
N HIS A 52 14.70 -11.14 9.91
CA HIS A 52 14.54 -9.71 10.18
C HIS A 52 13.20 -9.16 9.69
N PHE A 53 12.74 -9.61 8.51
CA PHE A 53 11.41 -9.25 8.00
C PHE A 53 10.26 -9.74 8.91
N LEU A 54 10.38 -10.95 9.47
CA LEU A 54 9.38 -11.50 10.40
C LEU A 54 9.38 -10.76 11.74
N ASP A 55 10.55 -10.39 12.25
CA ASP A 55 10.69 -9.61 13.48
C ASP A 55 10.05 -8.22 13.33
N LEU A 56 10.29 -7.56 12.18
CA LEU A 56 9.65 -6.31 11.80
C LEU A 56 8.12 -6.46 11.71
N MET A 57 7.64 -7.52 11.06
CA MET A 57 6.19 -7.80 10.97
C MET A 57 5.57 -8.02 12.35
N GLY A 58 6.30 -8.68 13.26
CA GLY A 58 5.90 -8.81 14.66
C GLY A 58 5.76 -7.45 15.32
N ALA A 59 6.76 -6.58 15.18
CA ALA A 59 6.76 -5.23 15.74
C ALA A 59 5.63 -4.36 15.18
N THR A 60 5.40 -4.36 13.87
CA THR A 60 4.34 -3.57 13.23
C THR A 60 2.93 -4.06 13.55
N ASN A 61 2.76 -5.33 13.94
CA ASN A 61 1.48 -5.84 14.44
C ASN A 61 1.18 -5.40 15.89
N LEU A 62 2.18 -4.97 16.65
CA LEU A 62 2.00 -4.51 18.03
C LEU A 62 1.56 -3.05 18.12
N ILE A 63 1.89 -2.24 17.10
CA ILE A 63 1.53 -0.83 17.05
C ILE A 63 0.20 -0.63 16.29
N PRO A 64 -0.63 0.35 16.69
CA PRO A 64 -1.82 0.67 15.94
C PRO A 64 -1.45 1.29 14.59
N GLY A 65 -1.88 0.67 13.49
CA GLY A 65 -1.65 1.22 12.16
C GLY A 65 -1.86 0.22 11.02
N PRO A 66 -1.82 0.69 9.77
CA PRO A 66 -1.84 -0.18 8.60
C PRO A 66 -0.50 -0.91 8.47
N ASN A 67 -0.42 -2.14 8.98
CA ASN A 67 0.81 -2.95 9.00
C ASN A 67 1.56 -2.96 7.65
N SER A 68 0.86 -3.06 6.51
CA SER A 68 1.50 -3.05 5.19
C SER A 68 2.28 -1.76 4.90
N THR A 69 1.78 -0.60 5.34
CA THR A 69 2.43 0.70 5.13
C THR A 69 3.61 0.86 6.09
N GLU A 70 3.44 0.48 7.35
CA GLU A 70 4.51 0.51 8.35
C GLU A 70 5.71 -0.35 7.93
N MET A 71 5.44 -1.55 7.40
CA MET A 71 6.47 -2.43 6.84
C MET A 71 7.20 -1.77 5.67
N VAL A 72 6.48 -1.18 4.71
CA VAL A 72 7.09 -0.44 3.59
C VAL A 72 8.00 0.69 4.07
N MET A 73 7.54 1.49 5.03
CA MET A 73 8.33 2.58 5.62
C MET A 73 9.58 2.07 6.33
N HIS A 74 9.49 0.96 7.06
CA HIS A 74 10.64 0.33 7.72
C HIS A 74 11.63 -0.28 6.72
N VAL A 75 11.15 -0.89 5.63
CA VAL A 75 12.04 -1.35 4.54
C VAL A 75 12.78 -0.16 3.93
N GLY A 76 12.09 0.96 3.70
CA GLY A 76 12.69 2.21 3.23
C GLY A 76 13.74 2.76 4.21
N LEU A 77 13.42 2.75 5.51
CA LEU A 77 14.33 3.14 6.59
C LEU A 77 15.60 2.27 6.58
N HIS A 78 15.44 0.95 6.51
CA HIS A 78 16.53 0.00 6.48
C HIS A 78 17.44 0.21 5.25
N ARG A 79 16.87 0.59 4.11
CA ARG A 79 17.62 0.71 2.85
C ARG A 79 18.35 2.04 2.68
N ALA A 80 17.72 3.17 3.03
CA ALA A 80 18.27 4.50 2.77
C ALA A 80 18.01 5.52 3.91
N GLY A 81 17.82 5.03 5.13
CA GLY A 81 17.58 5.87 6.31
C GLY A 81 16.25 6.61 6.24
N ILE A 82 16.14 7.74 6.94
CA ILE A 82 14.90 8.53 7.05
C ILE A 82 14.39 8.97 5.67
N ALA A 83 15.28 9.33 4.75
CA ALA A 83 14.89 9.68 3.38
C ALA A 83 14.22 8.50 2.66
N GLY A 84 14.77 7.29 2.83
CA GLY A 84 14.18 6.06 2.30
C GLY A 84 12.81 5.75 2.90
N MET A 85 12.62 5.98 4.21
CA MET A 85 11.33 5.82 4.89
C MET A 85 10.24 6.70 4.25
N VAL A 86 10.52 7.99 4.12
CA VAL A 86 9.58 8.97 3.56
C VAL A 86 9.26 8.64 2.10
N VAL A 87 10.29 8.37 1.29
CA VAL A 87 10.11 8.04 -0.13
C VAL A 87 9.32 6.74 -0.30
N ALA A 88 9.62 5.70 0.48
CA ALA A 88 8.89 4.42 0.43
C ALA A 88 7.40 4.60 0.75
N GLY A 89 7.09 5.31 1.84
CA GLY A 89 5.72 5.58 2.24
C GLY A 89 4.93 6.38 1.20
N LEU A 90 5.50 7.49 0.71
CA LEU A 90 4.86 8.32 -0.30
C LEU A 90 4.70 7.59 -1.64
N ALA A 91 5.71 6.83 -2.06
CA ALA A 91 5.66 6.04 -3.29
C ALA A 91 4.59 4.94 -3.22
N PHE A 92 4.37 4.34 -2.05
CA PHE A 92 3.37 3.29 -1.87
C PHE A 92 1.94 3.83 -1.77
N ILE A 93 1.73 4.91 -1.01
CA ILE A 93 0.39 5.51 -0.80
C ILE A 93 -0.02 6.40 -1.97
N GLY A 94 0.94 7.12 -2.56
CA GLY A 94 0.74 8.15 -3.58
C GLY A 94 -0.12 7.72 -4.76
N PRO A 95 0.09 6.54 -5.38
CA PRO A 95 -0.72 6.10 -6.52
C PRO A 95 -2.21 5.96 -6.18
N ALA A 96 -2.52 5.33 -5.04
CA ALA A 96 -3.91 5.15 -4.60
C ALA A 96 -4.54 6.50 -4.23
N ALA A 97 -3.82 7.33 -3.46
CA ALA A 97 -4.30 8.66 -3.08
C ALA A 97 -4.54 9.56 -4.29
N GLY A 98 -3.63 9.54 -5.27
CA GLY A 98 -3.76 10.29 -6.52
C GLY A 98 -4.95 9.82 -7.36
N LEU A 99 -5.17 8.51 -7.47
CA LEU A 99 -6.34 7.97 -8.17
C LEU A 99 -7.65 8.35 -7.48
N THR A 100 -7.72 8.26 -6.15
CA THR A 100 -8.90 8.68 -5.40
C THR A 100 -9.15 10.18 -5.55
N LEU A 101 -8.12 11.01 -5.47
CA LEU A 101 -8.23 12.46 -5.67
C LEU A 101 -8.71 12.80 -7.09
N LEU A 102 -8.16 12.14 -8.10
CA LEU A 102 -8.58 12.30 -9.50
C LEU A 102 -10.08 11.98 -9.66
N LEU A 103 -10.53 10.85 -9.13
CA LEU A 103 -11.94 10.46 -9.18
C LEU A 103 -12.83 11.43 -8.42
N ALA A 104 -12.38 11.95 -7.27
CA ALA A 104 -13.11 12.95 -6.51
C ALA A 104 -13.26 14.27 -7.27
N VAL A 105 -12.19 14.75 -7.92
CA VAL A 105 -12.23 15.94 -8.77
C VAL A 105 -13.19 15.74 -9.95
N CYS A 106 -13.10 14.59 -10.63
CA CYS A 106 -14.02 14.24 -11.71
C CYS A 106 -15.48 14.19 -11.23
N TYR A 107 -15.72 13.65 -10.03
CA TYR A 107 -17.06 13.59 -9.45
C TYR A 107 -17.62 14.98 -9.15
N VAL A 108 -16.82 15.88 -8.58
CA VAL A 108 -17.26 17.27 -8.28
C VAL A 108 -17.55 18.05 -9.56
N GLN A 109 -16.73 17.87 -10.61
CA GLN A 109 -16.90 18.60 -11.87
C GLN A 109 -18.02 18.05 -12.75
N TYR A 110 -18.15 16.72 -12.83
CA TYR A 110 -19.02 16.06 -13.82
C TYR A 110 -20.18 15.26 -13.23
N GLY A 111 -20.24 15.09 -11.90
CA GLY A 111 -21.22 14.23 -11.24
C GLY A 111 -22.67 14.73 -11.32
N SER A 112 -22.89 16.00 -11.65
CA SER A 112 -24.22 16.60 -11.84
C SER A 112 -24.76 16.46 -13.28
N LEU A 113 -23.95 15.97 -14.23
CA LEU A 113 -24.41 15.79 -15.60
C LEU A 113 -25.46 14.67 -15.69
N PRO A 114 -26.59 14.87 -16.41
CA PRO A 114 -27.64 13.86 -16.58
C PRO A 114 -27.13 12.54 -17.17
N GLN A 115 -26.08 12.60 -17.99
CA GLN A 115 -25.46 11.42 -18.62
C GLN A 115 -24.67 10.57 -17.63
N VAL A 116 -24.19 11.15 -16.52
CA VAL A 116 -23.38 10.47 -15.49
C VAL A 116 -24.26 9.91 -14.36
N ALA A 117 -25.48 10.42 -14.21
CA ALA A 117 -26.42 9.99 -13.17
C ALA A 117 -26.70 8.47 -13.15
N PRO A 118 -26.89 7.76 -14.29
CA PRO A 118 -27.10 6.31 -14.28
C PRO A 118 -25.88 5.53 -13.79
N LEU A 119 -24.66 5.99 -14.12
CA LEU A 119 -23.42 5.37 -13.67
C LEU A 119 -23.31 5.46 -12.15
N LEU A 120 -23.49 6.66 -11.60
CA LEU A 120 -23.42 6.90 -10.15
C LEU A 120 -24.52 6.15 -9.39
N PHE A 121 -25.70 6.02 -9.99
CA PHE A 121 -26.79 5.21 -9.43
C PHE A 121 -26.39 3.73 -9.33
N GLY A 122 -25.71 3.18 -10.34
CA GLY A 122 -25.21 1.81 -10.33
C GLY A 122 -24.07 1.55 -9.34
N VAL A 123 -23.26 2.56 -9.01
CA VAL A 123 -22.16 2.44 -8.02
C VAL A 123 -22.71 2.15 -6.61
N LYS A 124 -23.82 2.79 -6.22
CA LYS A 124 -24.41 2.62 -4.86
C LYS A 124 -24.70 1.15 -4.48
N PRO A 125 -25.49 0.38 -5.26
CA PRO A 125 -25.74 -1.02 -4.95
C PRO A 125 -24.48 -1.89 -5.08
N ALA A 126 -23.55 -1.57 -5.99
CA ALA A 126 -22.28 -2.28 -6.11
C ALA A 126 -21.44 -2.15 -4.83
N VAL A 127 -21.35 -0.95 -4.26
CA VAL A 127 -20.69 -0.70 -2.97
C VAL A 127 -21.39 -1.46 -1.84
N LEU A 128 -22.73 -1.49 -1.83
CA LEU A 128 -23.50 -2.23 -0.82
C LEU A 128 -23.18 -3.74 -0.86
N VAL A 129 -23.12 -4.33 -2.06
CA VAL A 129 -22.75 -5.74 -2.24
C VAL A 129 -21.31 -5.98 -1.81
N LEU A 130 -20.38 -5.08 -2.13
CA LEU A 130 -18.98 -5.18 -1.71
C LEU A 130 -18.84 -5.18 -0.19
N ILE A 131 -19.50 -4.24 0.49
CA ILE A 131 -19.51 -4.15 1.96
C ILE A 131 -20.16 -5.41 2.54
N GLY A 132 -21.31 -5.83 2.02
CA GLY A 132 -21.98 -7.06 2.46
C GLY A 132 -21.10 -8.30 2.31
N ALA A 133 -20.37 -8.44 1.20
CA ALA A 133 -19.42 -9.52 0.98
C ALA A 133 -18.24 -9.47 1.95
N ALA A 134 -17.71 -8.27 2.23
CA ALA A 134 -16.66 -8.08 3.24
C ALA A 134 -17.15 -8.49 4.64
N VAL A 135 -18.33 -8.01 5.06
CA VAL A 135 -18.95 -8.36 6.34
C VAL A 135 -19.19 -9.87 6.45
N TYR A 136 -19.75 -10.50 5.41
CA TYR A 136 -19.98 -11.95 5.38
C TYR A 136 -18.66 -12.73 5.52
N LYS A 137 -17.62 -12.32 4.78
CA LYS A 137 -16.30 -12.97 4.85
C LYS A 137 -15.65 -12.82 6.22
N LEU A 138 -15.72 -11.63 6.84
CA LEU A 138 -15.22 -11.41 8.19
C LEU A 138 -16.02 -12.21 9.22
N GLY A 139 -17.36 -12.17 9.15
CA GLY A 139 -18.24 -12.89 10.07
C GLY A 139 -18.03 -14.40 10.03
N LYS A 140 -17.92 -15.00 8.84
CA LYS A 140 -17.61 -16.42 8.68
C LYS A 140 -16.25 -16.80 9.27
N LYS A 141 -15.27 -15.90 9.23
CA LYS A 141 -13.94 -16.13 9.81
C LYS A 141 -13.96 -15.98 11.34
N ALA A 142 -14.74 -15.02 11.86
CA ALA A 142 -14.92 -14.81 13.29
C ALA A 142 -15.67 -15.96 13.97
N LEU A 143 -16.68 -16.54 13.32
CA LEU A 143 -17.48 -17.67 13.84
C LEU A 143 -16.80 -19.04 13.71
N LYS A 144 -15.64 -19.12 13.05
CA LYS A 144 -14.89 -20.38 12.87
C LYS A 144 -13.83 -20.61 13.95
N HIS A 145 -13.77 -19.71 14.94
CA HIS A 145 -13.03 -19.80 16.19
C HIS A 145 -14.02 -19.73 17.34
#